data_AF-A0A7C7JLM4-F1
#
_entry.id   AF-A0A7C7JLM4-F1
#
_cell.length_a   1.000
_cell.length_b   1.000
_cell.length_c   1.000
_cell.angle_alpha   90.00
_cell.angle_beta   90.00
_cell.angle_gamma   90.00
#
_symmetry.space_group_name_H-M   'P 1'
#
loop_
_entity.id
_entity.type
_entity.pdbx_description
1 polymer ?
#
loop_
_entity_poly.entity_id
_entity_poly.type
_entity_poly.pdbx_seq_one_letter_code
_entity_poly.pdbx_strand_id
1 'polypeptide(L)'
;MKRIVISILLIHYLFGETWTDPDTYLMWEIKTEDNIMKEYNWEEANRYCNSLELDGFDDWWLPSTSQLESISNIDMFGHYRDDWEDWYIENEEHKNNGYFIKEALQYNMGMEGDYWSLSDYATSAKSEEEEAWFVDFEAGYDDWTYTSSHHYVRCVRSAR
;
A
#
# COMPACT_ATOMS: atom_id res chain seq x y z
N MET A 1 -18.27 43.86 15.75
CA MET A 1 -18.11 42.91 14.62
C MET A 1 -16.62 42.62 14.44
N LYS A 2 -16.11 41.55 15.03
CA LYS A 2 -14.77 41.05 14.70
C LYS A 2 -14.95 40.04 13.57
N ARG A 3 -14.41 40.36 12.39
CA ARG A 3 -14.31 39.42 11.29
C ARG A 3 -13.29 38.37 11.69
N ILE A 4 -13.75 37.15 11.89
CA ILE A 4 -12.87 35.98 11.97
C ILE A 4 -12.47 35.70 10.53
N VAL A 5 -11.22 36.04 10.19
CA VAL A 5 -10.57 35.57 8.98
C VAL A 5 -10.01 34.20 9.35
N ILE A 6 -10.69 33.14 8.92
CA ILE A 6 -10.09 31.80 8.97
C ILE A 6 -9.09 31.79 7.82
N SER A 7 -7.82 31.99 8.15
CA SER A 7 -6.72 31.78 7.20
C SER A 7 -6.79 30.34 6.68
N ILE A 8 -6.89 30.20 5.36
CA ILE A 8 -6.86 28.91 4.63
C ILE A 8 -5.39 28.44 4.55
N LEU A 9 -4.72 28.34 5.70
CA LEU A 9 -3.34 27.91 5.82
C LEU A 9 -3.24 27.10 7.13
N LEU A 10 -2.90 25.81 6.99
CA LEU A 10 -2.82 24.78 8.02
C LEU A 10 -4.16 24.20 8.51
N ILE A 11 -4.79 23.37 7.66
CA ILE A 11 -5.17 22.06 8.16
C ILE A 11 -3.93 21.18 7.94
N HIS A 12 -2.93 21.29 8.83
CA HIS A 12 -2.11 20.10 9.08
C HIS A 12 -3.08 19.19 9.80
N TYR A 13 -3.78 18.35 9.04
CA TYR A 13 -4.38 17.17 9.61
C TYR A 13 -3.21 16.50 10.33
N LEU A 14 -3.29 16.37 11.65
CA LEU A 14 -2.40 15.52 12.43
C LEU A 14 -2.74 14.07 12.06
N PHE A 15 -2.48 13.68 10.81
CA PHE A 15 -2.25 12.29 10.50
C PHE A 15 -0.86 12.03 11.05
N GLY A 16 -0.78 11.18 12.07
CA GLY A 16 0.51 10.64 12.48
C GLY A 16 1.22 10.04 11.26
N GLU A 17 2.54 9.96 11.31
CA GLU A 17 3.32 9.32 10.25
C GLU A 17 3.13 7.79 10.22
N THR A 18 2.34 7.26 11.15
CA THR A 18 2.02 5.85 11.28
C THR A 18 0.54 5.63 11.58
N TRP A 19 0.02 4.47 11.21
CA TRP A 19 -1.30 3.99 11.58
C TRP A 19 -1.21 2.55 12.08
N THR A 20 -1.73 2.27 13.27
CA THR A 20 -1.81 0.90 13.79
C THR A 20 -3.16 0.29 13.45
N ASP A 21 -3.13 -0.80 12.69
CA ASP A 21 -4.32 -1.56 12.33
C ASP A 21 -4.84 -2.32 13.57
N PRO A 22 -6.07 -2.03 14.05
CA PRO A 22 -6.62 -2.66 15.24
C PRO A 22 -6.88 -4.16 15.09
N ASP A 23 -6.99 -4.66 13.85
CA ASP A 23 -7.32 -6.06 13.59
C ASP A 23 -6.07 -6.96 13.64
N THR A 24 -4.95 -6.48 13.11
CA THR A 24 -3.71 -7.26 12.94
C THR A 24 -2.60 -6.89 13.93
N TYR A 25 -2.72 -5.74 14.60
CA TYR A 25 -1.64 -5.14 15.40
C TYR A 25 -0.36 -4.91 14.59
N LEU A 26 -0.49 -4.75 13.28
CA LEU A 26 0.55 -4.22 12.42
C LEU A 26 0.45 -2.69 12.40
N MET A 27 1.61 -2.04 12.38
CA MET A 27 1.72 -0.60 12.23
C MET A 27 2.24 -0.30 10.84
N TRP A 28 1.53 0.58 10.15
CA TRP A 28 1.73 0.91 8.75
C TRP A 28 2.27 2.32 8.61
N GLU A 29 3.20 2.49 7.69
CA GLU A 29 3.68 3.80 7.28
C GLU A 29 2.53 4.62 6.68
N ILE A 30 2.42 5.90 7.09
CA ILE A 30 1.63 6.92 6.41
C ILE A 30 2.59 7.80 5.62
N LYS A 31 2.39 7.82 4.29
CA LYS A 31 3.21 8.62 3.37
C LYS A 31 3.01 10.11 3.61
N THR A 32 4.10 10.85 3.47
CA THR A 32 4.07 12.32 3.45
C THR A 32 3.72 12.81 2.04
N GLU A 33 3.43 14.11 1.91
CA GLU A 33 3.23 14.73 0.60
C GLU A 33 4.45 14.56 -0.33
N ASP A 34 5.65 14.48 0.24
CA ASP A 34 6.91 14.35 -0.51
C ASP A 34 7.13 12.95 -1.11
N ASN A 35 6.53 11.90 -0.54
CA ASN A 35 6.80 10.51 -0.93
C ASN A 35 5.57 9.67 -1.28
N ILE A 36 4.35 10.21 -1.17
CA ILE A 36 3.11 9.48 -1.52
C ILE A 36 3.06 9.06 -3.00
N MET A 37 3.64 9.87 -3.89
CA MET A 37 3.69 9.59 -5.33
C MET A 37 4.97 8.88 -5.78
N LYS A 38 5.81 8.43 -4.84
CA LYS A 38 7.09 7.81 -5.18
C LYS A 38 6.92 6.32 -5.40
N GLU A 39 7.35 5.88 -6.58
CA GLU A 39 7.42 4.48 -6.97
C GLU A 39 8.87 3.98 -6.90
N TYR A 40 9.00 2.66 -6.79
CA TYR A 40 10.26 1.97 -6.55
C TYR A 40 10.30 0.71 -7.40
N ASN A 41 11.48 0.34 -7.89
CA ASN A 41 11.66 -1.06 -8.27
C ASN A 41 11.67 -1.95 -7.02
N TRP A 42 11.49 -3.26 -7.18
CA TRP A 42 11.28 -4.14 -6.03
C TRP A 42 12.47 -4.13 -5.06
N GLU A 43 13.70 -4.13 -5.56
CA GLU A 43 14.90 -4.10 -4.71
C GLU A 43 15.01 -2.78 -3.93
N GLU A 44 14.70 -1.67 -4.58
CA GLU A 44 14.65 -0.35 -3.95
C GLU A 44 13.52 -0.24 -2.92
N ALA A 45 12.36 -0.86 -3.17
CA ALA A 45 11.24 -0.90 -2.23
C ALA A 45 11.62 -1.69 -0.97
N ASN A 46 12.24 -2.86 -1.14
CA ASN A 46 12.74 -3.65 -0.03
C ASN A 46 13.80 -2.89 0.76
N ARG A 47 14.77 -2.25 0.08
CA ARG A 47 15.80 -1.44 0.71
C ARG A 47 15.21 -0.24 1.45
N TYR A 48 14.24 0.44 0.86
CA TYR A 48 13.53 1.57 1.45
C TYR A 48 12.97 1.18 2.82
N CYS A 49 12.16 0.12 2.88
CA CYS A 49 11.56 -0.31 4.14
C CYS A 49 12.59 -0.75 5.18
N ASN A 50 13.61 -1.52 4.79
CA ASN A 50 14.64 -1.96 5.73
C ASN A 50 15.56 -0.83 6.24
N SER A 51 15.50 0.36 5.64
CA SER A 51 16.27 1.55 6.05
C SER A 51 15.40 2.66 6.66
N LEU A 52 14.09 2.44 6.74
CA LEU A 52 13.15 3.47 7.18
C LEU A 52 13.30 3.69 8.69
N GLU A 53 13.57 4.94 9.08
CA GLU A 53 13.45 5.41 10.46
C GLU A 53 12.23 6.33 10.54
N LEU A 54 11.19 5.91 11.27
CA LEU A 54 9.90 6.60 11.33
C LEU A 54 9.26 6.48 12.71
N ASP A 55 8.76 7.58 13.26
CA ASP A 55 8.12 7.65 14.59
C ASP A 55 8.97 7.03 15.73
N GLY A 56 10.30 7.10 15.59
CA GLY A 56 11.26 6.53 16.55
C GLY A 56 11.57 5.04 16.37
N PHE A 57 11.13 4.43 15.27
CA PHE A 57 11.29 3.02 14.96
C PHE A 57 12.14 2.78 13.71
N ASP A 58 12.98 1.75 13.72
CA ASP A 58 13.95 1.38 12.66
C ASP A 58 13.82 -0.09 12.19
N ASP A 59 12.74 -0.76 12.58
CA ASP A 59 12.45 -2.19 12.36
C ASP A 59 11.31 -2.40 11.34
N TRP A 60 11.24 -1.54 10.33
CA TRP A 60 10.26 -1.60 9.25
C TRP A 60 10.65 -2.61 8.18
N TRP A 61 9.67 -3.25 7.54
CA TRP A 61 9.89 -4.20 6.45
C TRP A 61 8.86 -4.04 5.32
N LEU A 62 9.21 -4.62 4.16
CA LEU A 62 8.30 -4.73 3.02
C LEU A 62 7.23 -5.79 3.33
N PRO A 63 5.92 -5.49 3.29
CA PRO A 63 4.86 -6.40 3.72
C PRO A 63 4.73 -7.61 2.78
N SER A 64 4.31 -8.78 3.28
CA SER A 64 3.85 -9.87 2.40
C SER A 64 2.52 -9.53 1.71
N THR A 65 2.13 -10.28 0.67
CA THR A 65 0.80 -10.13 0.02
C THR A 65 -0.33 -10.22 1.04
N SER A 66 -0.30 -11.23 1.91
CA SER A 66 -1.29 -11.40 2.98
C SER A 66 -1.34 -10.25 3.99
N GLN A 67 -0.23 -9.54 4.22
CA GLN A 67 -0.22 -8.35 5.07
C GLN A 67 -0.87 -7.17 4.34
N LEU A 68 -0.58 -6.98 3.05
CA LEU A 68 -1.26 -5.97 2.23
C LEU A 68 -2.76 -6.25 2.07
N GLU A 69 -3.16 -7.48 1.81
CA GLU A 69 -4.58 -7.86 1.75
C GLU A 69 -5.30 -7.54 3.08
N SER A 70 -4.62 -7.66 4.23
CA SER A 70 -5.21 -7.37 5.54
C SER A 70 -5.59 -5.90 5.78
N ILE A 71 -5.07 -4.97 4.95
CA ILE A 71 -5.48 -3.56 4.96
C ILE A 71 -6.57 -3.23 3.95
N SER A 72 -7.07 -4.23 3.21
CA SER A 72 -8.32 -4.14 2.46
C SER A 72 -9.52 -3.96 3.39
N ASN A 73 -10.56 -3.30 2.89
CA ASN A 73 -11.84 -3.19 3.58
C ASN A 73 -12.81 -4.35 3.25
N ILE A 74 -12.47 -5.19 2.28
CA ILE A 74 -13.21 -6.41 1.90
C ILE A 74 -12.23 -7.56 1.65
N ASP A 75 -12.72 -8.79 1.61
CA ASP A 75 -11.93 -9.91 1.11
C ASP A 75 -11.65 -9.68 -0.37
N MET A 76 -10.37 -9.54 -0.74
CA MET A 76 -9.94 -9.37 -2.13
C MET A 76 -10.23 -10.62 -2.96
N PHE A 77 -10.25 -10.47 -4.29
CA PHE A 77 -10.34 -11.60 -5.22
C PHE A 77 -9.21 -12.63 -4.99
N GLY A 78 -8.04 -12.14 -4.57
CA GLY A 78 -6.80 -12.89 -4.46
C GLY A 78 -6.07 -12.92 -5.80
N HIS A 79 -5.39 -14.03 -6.10
CA HIS A 79 -4.57 -14.14 -7.30
C HIS A 79 -5.35 -13.83 -8.58
N TYR A 80 -4.81 -12.94 -9.41
CA TYR A 80 -5.36 -12.59 -10.72
C TYR A 80 -5.70 -13.82 -11.56
N ARG A 81 -6.89 -13.78 -12.16
CA ARG A 81 -7.41 -14.78 -13.12
C ARG A 81 -8.36 -14.08 -14.08
N ASP A 82 -8.57 -14.67 -15.25
CA ASP A 82 -9.38 -14.07 -16.33
C ASP A 82 -10.86 -13.80 -15.95
N ASP A 83 -11.36 -14.36 -14.85
CA ASP A 83 -12.72 -14.15 -14.32
C ASP A 83 -12.82 -13.07 -13.23
N TRP A 84 -11.76 -12.30 -12.97
CA TRP A 84 -11.74 -11.25 -11.95
C TRP A 84 -12.73 -10.10 -12.21
N GLU A 85 -13.08 -9.84 -13.47
CA GLU A 85 -13.93 -8.71 -13.86
C GLU A 85 -15.35 -8.82 -13.28
N ASP A 86 -15.90 -10.04 -13.18
CA ASP A 86 -17.20 -10.27 -12.56
C ASP A 86 -17.16 -9.91 -11.06
N TRP A 87 -16.10 -10.32 -10.35
CA TRP A 87 -15.89 -9.93 -8.95
C TRP A 87 -15.72 -8.42 -8.80
N TYR A 88 -14.95 -7.77 -9.68
CA TYR A 88 -14.72 -6.33 -9.63
C TYR A 88 -16.03 -5.55 -9.73
N ILE A 89 -16.87 -5.88 -10.72
CA ILE A 89 -18.15 -5.22 -10.96
C ILE A 89 -19.09 -5.40 -9.76
N GLU A 90 -19.11 -6.57 -9.14
CA GLU A 90 -19.94 -6.85 -7.97
C GLU A 90 -19.47 -6.10 -6.71
N ASN A 91 -18.18 -5.75 -6.62
CA ASN A 91 -17.60 -5.18 -5.41
C ASN A 91 -17.27 -3.68 -5.52
N GLU A 92 -17.28 -3.07 -6.70
CA GLU A 92 -16.85 -1.68 -6.95
C GLU A 92 -17.44 -0.65 -5.97
N GLU A 93 -18.70 -0.83 -5.55
CA GLU A 93 -19.37 0.07 -4.60
C GLU A 93 -18.76 0.12 -3.20
N HIS A 94 -17.93 -0.86 -2.84
CA HIS A 94 -17.25 -0.94 -1.55
C HIS A 94 -15.96 -0.10 -1.51
N LYS A 95 -15.50 0.46 -2.63
CA LYS A 95 -14.25 1.22 -2.68
C LYS A 95 -14.28 2.47 -1.80
N ASN A 96 -13.23 2.67 -1.01
CA ASN A 96 -12.95 3.90 -0.30
C ASN A 96 -12.02 4.79 -1.14
N ASN A 97 -12.54 5.91 -1.62
CA ASN A 97 -11.82 6.86 -2.47
C ASN A 97 -11.14 6.20 -3.70
N GLY A 98 -11.82 5.23 -4.32
CA GLY A 98 -11.33 4.53 -5.52
C GLY A 98 -10.58 3.22 -5.26
N TYR A 99 -10.31 2.88 -3.99
CA TYR A 99 -9.51 1.71 -3.62
C TYR A 99 -10.26 0.77 -2.66
N PHE A 100 -10.04 -0.52 -2.78
CA PHE A 100 -10.41 -1.55 -1.80
C PHE A 100 -9.48 -1.50 -0.59
N ILE A 101 -9.54 -0.41 0.17
CA ILE A 101 -8.64 -0.14 1.31
C ILE A 101 -9.44 0.31 2.53
N LYS A 102 -8.97 0.02 3.74
CA LYS A 102 -9.54 0.55 4.99
C LYS A 102 -9.58 2.09 4.98
N GLU A 103 -10.63 2.66 5.58
CA GLU A 103 -10.88 4.11 5.60
C GLU A 103 -9.70 4.95 6.11
N ALA A 104 -8.90 4.39 7.03
CA ALA A 104 -7.73 5.06 7.60
C ALA A 104 -6.64 5.40 6.56
N LEU A 105 -6.61 4.68 5.43
CA LEU A 105 -5.60 4.82 4.39
C LEU A 105 -6.14 5.41 3.08
N GLN A 106 -7.45 5.65 2.96
CA GLN A 106 -8.11 6.00 1.69
C GLN A 106 -7.58 7.26 0.99
N TYR A 107 -6.96 8.19 1.74
CA TYR A 107 -6.35 9.41 1.21
C TYR A 107 -4.81 9.34 1.13
N ASN A 108 -4.22 8.19 1.42
CA ASN A 108 -2.79 7.99 1.45
C ASN A 108 -2.33 6.97 0.38
N MET A 109 -3.07 6.83 -0.71
CA MET A 109 -2.81 5.86 -1.77
C MET A 109 -2.04 6.50 -2.95
N GLY A 110 -1.22 5.70 -3.62
CA GLY A 110 -0.66 6.00 -4.93
C GLY A 110 -1.74 5.92 -6.01
N MET A 111 -1.52 6.56 -7.16
CA MET A 111 -2.57 6.71 -8.18
C MET A 111 -3.07 5.36 -8.72
N GLU A 112 -2.16 4.43 -9.00
CA GLU A 112 -2.46 3.16 -9.71
C GLU A 112 -2.77 1.99 -8.79
N GLY A 113 -2.82 2.19 -7.46
CA GLY A 113 -3.23 1.13 -6.53
C GLY A 113 -2.26 -0.06 -6.34
N ASP A 114 -1.20 -0.17 -7.13
CA ASP A 114 -0.23 -1.27 -7.08
C ASP A 114 0.83 -1.10 -5.97
N TYR A 115 0.90 -2.05 -5.05
CA TYR A 115 1.87 -2.04 -3.95
C TYR A 115 2.72 -3.29 -3.93
N TRP A 116 4.04 -3.08 -3.93
CA TRP A 116 4.99 -4.17 -3.81
C TRP A 116 4.83 -4.97 -2.52
N SER A 117 4.95 -6.28 -2.66
CA SER A 117 5.03 -7.21 -1.53
C SER A 117 6.39 -7.89 -1.45
N LEU A 118 6.76 -8.34 -0.25
CA LEU A 118 7.87 -9.24 -0.03
C LEU A 118 7.54 -10.59 -0.64
N SER A 119 8.41 -11.01 -1.55
CA SER A 119 8.25 -12.24 -2.33
C SER A 119 9.47 -13.13 -2.14
N ASP A 120 9.24 -14.42 -1.91
CA ASP A 120 10.22 -15.43 -2.29
C ASP A 120 10.14 -15.51 -3.82
N TYR A 121 11.10 -14.91 -4.53
CA TYR A 121 11.09 -14.75 -5.99
C TYR A 121 10.38 -15.89 -6.73
N ALA A 122 9.39 -15.54 -7.55
CA ALA A 122 8.79 -16.49 -8.46
C ALA A 122 9.81 -16.76 -9.56
N THR A 123 10.64 -17.80 -9.39
CA THR A 123 11.54 -18.22 -10.46
C THR A 123 10.70 -18.88 -11.55
N SER A 124 10.11 -18.09 -12.45
CA SER A 124 9.58 -18.64 -13.69
C SER A 124 10.79 -19.12 -14.50
N ALA A 125 10.80 -20.40 -14.87
CA ALA A 125 11.95 -21.06 -15.50
C ALA A 125 12.23 -20.58 -16.95
N LYS A 126 11.81 -19.36 -17.31
CA LYS A 126 11.75 -18.84 -18.69
C LYS A 126 12.28 -17.43 -18.89
N SER A 127 12.53 -16.64 -17.85
CA SER A 127 13.15 -15.30 -17.93
C SER A 127 14.48 -15.25 -17.19
N GLU A 128 15.43 -14.43 -17.68
CA GLU A 128 16.59 -14.01 -16.89
C GLU A 128 16.22 -12.92 -15.87
N GLU A 129 15.02 -12.34 -16.01
CA GLU A 129 14.49 -11.29 -15.14
C GLU A 129 13.67 -11.90 -14.00
N GLU A 130 14.01 -11.51 -12.77
CA GLU A 130 13.31 -11.92 -11.56
C GLU A 130 11.92 -11.28 -11.48
N GLU A 131 10.95 -12.01 -10.96
CA GLU A 131 9.57 -11.56 -10.78
C GLU A 131 9.25 -11.43 -9.28
N ALA A 132 8.39 -10.47 -8.95
CA ALA A 132 7.89 -10.24 -7.60
C ALA A 132 6.40 -9.93 -7.60
N TRP A 133 5.76 -10.21 -6.47
CA TRP A 133 4.32 -10.03 -6.26
C TRP A 133 3.98 -8.61 -5.81
N PHE A 134 2.84 -8.11 -6.28
CA PHE A 134 2.20 -6.88 -5.83
C PHE A 134 0.72 -7.13 -5.52
N VAL A 135 0.13 -6.23 -4.73
CA VAL A 135 -1.32 -6.17 -4.50
C VAL A 135 -1.85 -4.90 -5.15
N ASP A 136 -2.87 -5.04 -5.97
CA ASP A 136 -3.57 -3.93 -6.62
C ASP A 136 -4.83 -3.60 -5.81
N PHE A 137 -4.78 -2.50 -5.05
CA PHE A 137 -5.93 -2.03 -4.28
C PHE A 137 -6.99 -1.33 -5.14
N GLU A 138 -6.67 -0.92 -6.37
CA GLU A 138 -7.68 -0.40 -7.29
C GLU A 138 -8.46 -1.55 -7.93
N ALA A 139 -7.81 -2.62 -8.34
CA ALA A 139 -8.45 -3.77 -9.00
C ALA A 139 -8.94 -4.85 -8.03
N GLY A 140 -8.34 -4.97 -6.84
CA GLY A 140 -8.73 -5.92 -5.80
C GLY A 140 -8.20 -7.34 -6.00
N TYR A 141 -7.05 -7.49 -6.66
CA TYR A 141 -6.33 -8.75 -6.82
C TYR A 141 -4.85 -8.62 -6.43
N ASP A 142 -4.15 -9.74 -6.35
CA ASP A 142 -2.69 -9.80 -6.33
C ASP A 142 -2.16 -10.46 -7.63
N ASP A 143 -1.01 -10.02 -8.10
CA ASP A 143 -0.35 -10.59 -9.28
C ASP A 143 1.18 -10.41 -9.17
N TRP A 144 1.92 -10.88 -10.16
CA TRP A 144 3.37 -10.74 -10.24
C TRP A 144 3.80 -10.00 -11.51
N THR A 145 4.94 -9.32 -11.41
CA THR A 145 5.56 -8.62 -12.54
C THR A 145 7.07 -8.57 -12.35
N TYR A 146 7.80 -8.05 -13.32
CA TYR A 146 9.25 -7.96 -13.27
C TYR A 146 9.71 -7.07 -12.12
N THR A 147 10.77 -7.47 -11.40
CA THR A 147 11.35 -6.69 -10.29
C THR A 147 11.89 -5.33 -10.72
N SER A 148 12.09 -5.13 -12.03
CA SER A 148 12.49 -3.87 -12.66
C SER A 148 11.33 -2.88 -12.88
N SER A 149 10.07 -3.34 -12.80
CA SER A 149 8.88 -2.47 -12.82
C SER A 149 8.86 -1.55 -11.61
N HIS A 150 8.12 -0.44 -11.69
CA HIS A 150 8.01 0.53 -10.60
C HIS A 150 6.58 0.53 -10.06
N HIS A 151 6.44 0.29 -8.76
CA HIS A 151 5.15 0.32 -8.06
C HIS A 151 5.30 1.03 -6.71
N TYR A 152 4.18 1.29 -6.05
CA TYR A 152 4.17 1.92 -4.73
C TYR A 152 4.67 0.96 -3.66
N VAL A 153 5.07 1.53 -2.52
CA VAL A 153 5.50 0.76 -1.35
C VAL A 153 4.86 1.34 -0.10
N ARG A 154 4.42 0.50 0.83
CA ARG A 154 4.02 0.91 2.18
C ARG A 154 4.67 -0.02 3.17
N CYS A 155 5.58 0.51 3.97
CA CYS A 155 6.29 -0.31 4.94
C CYS A 155 5.38 -0.65 6.12
N VAL A 156 5.65 -1.80 6.71
CA VAL A 156 4.91 -2.30 7.87
C VAL A 156 5.89 -2.70 8.96
N ARG A 157 5.47 -2.57 10.21
CA ARG A 157 6.15 -3.13 11.38
C ARG A 157 5.17 -3.76 12.36
N SER A 158 5.67 -4.40 13.43
CA SER A 158 4.84 -4.89 14.53
C SER A 158 4.52 -3.75 15.49
N ALA A 159 3.28 -3.62 16.00
CA ALA A 159 2.92 -2.55 16.93
C ALA A 159 3.40 -2.77 18.39
N ARG A 160 4.26 -3.76 18.65
CA ARG A 160 4.77 -4.10 19.99
C ARG A 160 6.00 -3.32 20.40
#